data_AF-A0A3P3XSZ6-F1
#
_entry.id   AF-A0A3P3XSZ6-F1
#
_cell.length_a   1.000
_cell.length_b   1.000
_cell.length_c   1.000
_cell.angle_alpha   90.00
_cell.angle_beta   90.00
_cell.angle_gamma   90.00
#
_symmetry.space_group_name_H-M   'P 1'
#
loop_
_entity.id
_entity.type
_entity.pdbx_description
1 polymer ?
#
loop_
_entity_poly.entity_id
_entity_poly.type
_entity_poly.pdbx_seq_one_letter_code
_entity_poly.pdbx_strand_id
1 'polypeptide(L)'
;MFPKAAQKSFESMLRSIGITEEMQKARRIVFHSMRHTFISLSRGAGVPDFVVQRIAGHKTMNMTNRYSHASEEDIKNAKLLIEKMFHEARGQCSR
;
A
#
# COMPACT_ATOMS: atom_id res chain seq x y z
N MET A 1 12.39 -15.44 -0.06
CA MET A 1 12.41 -15.71 1.40
C MET A 1 13.40 -14.72 2.01
N PHE A 2 13.01 -13.97 3.05
CA PHE A 2 13.88 -12.96 3.64
C PHE A 2 15.00 -13.61 4.50
N PRO A 3 16.13 -12.92 4.72
CA PRO A 3 17.17 -13.43 5.62
C PRO A 3 16.59 -13.67 7.02
N LYS A 4 16.85 -14.83 7.62
CA LYS A 4 16.36 -15.16 8.97
C LYS A 4 16.77 -14.13 10.03
N ALA A 5 17.92 -13.47 9.84
CA ALA A 5 18.40 -12.40 10.70
C ALA A 5 17.44 -11.20 10.74
N ALA A 6 16.93 -10.77 9.58
CA ALA A 6 16.00 -9.65 9.49
C ALA A 6 14.66 -9.95 10.17
N GLN A 7 14.16 -11.19 10.01
CA GLN A 7 12.94 -11.64 10.68
C GLN A 7 13.11 -11.62 12.21
N LYS A 8 14.20 -12.22 12.73
CA LYS A 8 14.45 -12.25 14.18
C LYS A 8 14.63 -10.85 14.77
N SER A 9 15.35 -9.97 14.06
CA SER A 9 15.52 -8.58 14.47
C SER A 9 14.18 -7.86 14.55
N PHE A 10 13.29 -8.07 13.58
CA PHE A 10 11.96 -7.48 13.56
C PHE A 10 11.09 -7.96 14.72
N GLU A 11 11.03 -9.27 14.96
CA GLU A 11 10.32 -9.85 16.11
C GLU A 11 10.87 -9.28 17.44
N SER A 12 12.19 -9.09 17.54
CA SER A 12 12.82 -8.48 18.71
C SER A 12 12.47 -7.00 18.89
N MET A 13 12.43 -6.24 17.80
CA MET A 13 11.99 -4.84 17.84
C MET A 13 10.54 -4.74 18.29
N LEU A 14 9.65 -5.60 17.78
CA LEU A 14 8.24 -5.64 18.21
C LEU A 14 8.12 -5.88 19.71
N ARG A 15 8.90 -6.82 20.27
CA ARG A 15 8.95 -7.05 21.72
C ARG A 15 9.43 -5.81 22.49
N SER A 16 10.46 -5.11 21.99
CA SER A 16 10.99 -3.91 22.66
C SER A 16 10.01 -2.74 22.74
N ILE A 17 9.06 -2.64 21.78
CA ILE A 17 8.02 -1.61 21.78
C ILE A 17 6.72 -2.07 22.46
N GLY A 18 6.75 -3.19 23.19
CA GLY A 18 5.62 -3.71 23.97
C GLY A 18 4.63 -4.57 23.17
N ILE A 19 4.94 -4.95 21.92
CA ILE A 19 4.12 -5.90 21.16
C ILE A 19 4.61 -7.32 21.47
N THR A 20 3.92 -7.96 22.42
CA THR A 20 4.27 -9.31 22.90
C THR A 20 4.11 -10.37 21.81
N GLU A 21 4.71 -11.54 21.99
CA GLU A 21 4.60 -12.62 21.01
C GLU A 21 3.16 -13.11 20.84
N GLU A 22 2.34 -13.06 21.90
CA GLU A 22 0.93 -13.37 21.88
C GLU A 22 0.18 -12.39 20.97
N MET A 23 0.46 -11.08 21.08
CA MET A 23 -0.12 -10.06 20.20
C MET A 23 0.33 -10.24 18.75
N GLN A 24 1.60 -10.58 18.52
CA GLN A 24 2.13 -10.86 17.19
C GLN A 24 1.40 -12.05 16.56
N LYS A 25 1.22 -13.15 17.30
CA LYS A 25 0.49 -14.34 16.85
C LYS A 25 -0.99 -14.06 16.60
N ALA A 26 -1.68 -13.41 17.54
CA ALA A 26 -3.10 -13.09 17.44
C ALA A 26 -3.40 -12.22 16.21
N ARG A 27 -2.53 -11.25 15.91
CA ARG A 27 -2.67 -10.34 14.76
C ARG A 27 -1.95 -10.82 13.50
N ARG A 28 -1.29 -11.99 13.56
CA ARG A 28 -0.48 -12.57 12.47
C ARG A 28 0.57 -11.57 11.92
N ILE A 29 1.19 -10.80 12.81
CA ILE A 29 2.24 -9.84 12.46
C ILE A 29 3.54 -10.60 12.21
N VAL A 30 4.07 -10.47 10.99
CA VAL A 30 5.33 -11.08 10.56
C VAL A 30 6.14 -10.07 9.76
N PHE A 31 7.40 -10.38 9.44
CA PHE A 31 8.22 -9.48 8.63
C PHE A 31 7.55 -9.09 7.29
N HIS A 32 6.79 -10.02 6.68
CA HIS A 32 6.04 -9.74 5.45
C HIS A 32 4.90 -8.72 5.64
N SER A 33 4.40 -8.52 6.86
CA SER A 33 3.43 -7.47 7.20
C SER A 33 3.91 -6.08 6.81
N MET A 34 5.22 -5.81 6.86
CA MET A 34 5.77 -4.52 6.39
C MET A 34 5.49 -4.27 4.90
N ARG A 35 5.60 -5.30 4.07
CA ARG A 35 5.27 -5.20 2.65
C ARG A 35 3.78 -4.97 2.43
N HIS A 36 2.94 -5.63 3.23
CA HIS A 36 1.50 -5.38 3.22
C HIS A 36 1.19 -3.92 3.55
N THR A 37 1.76 -3.40 4.64
CA THR A 37 1.61 -2.00 5.05
C THR A 37 2.08 -1.03 3.97
N PHE A 38 3.25 -1.27 3.36
CA PHE A 38 3.77 -0.44 2.28
C PHE A 38 2.80 -0.34 1.09
N ILE A 39 2.25 -1.47 0.65
CA ILE A 39 1.32 -1.50 -0.48
C ILE A 39 0.03 -0.76 -0.13
N SER A 40 -0.55 -1.03 1.05
CA SER A 40 -1.78 -0.36 1.50
C SER A 40 -1.61 1.16 1.59
N LEU A 41 -0.49 1.64 2.16
CA LEU A 41 -0.21 3.08 2.27
C LEU A 41 0.00 3.73 0.91
N SER A 42 0.76 3.08 0.02
CA SER A 42 1.02 3.62 -1.33
C SER A 42 -0.29 3.79 -2.12
N ARG A 43 -1.21 2.84 -2.00
CA ARG A 43 -2.53 2.91 -2.63
C ARG A 43 -3.41 3.99 -2.02
N GLY A 44 -3.46 4.10 -0.68
CA GLY A 44 -4.20 5.15 0.00
C GLY A 44 -3.69 6.56 -0.33
N ALA A 45 -2.42 6.68 -0.72
CA ALA A 45 -1.84 7.92 -1.26
C ALA A 45 -2.16 8.16 -2.75
N GLY A 46 -2.93 7.28 -3.40
CA GLY A 46 -3.33 7.39 -4.81
C GLY A 46 -2.27 6.91 -5.81
N VAL A 47 -1.24 6.18 -5.37
CA VAL A 47 -0.22 5.65 -6.29
C VAL A 47 -0.83 4.53 -7.15
N PRO A 48 -0.71 4.57 -8.49
CA PRO A 48 -1.29 3.55 -9.35
C PRO A 48 -0.75 2.14 -9.05
N ASP A 49 -1.64 1.14 -9.04
CA ASP A 49 -1.33 -0.24 -8.68
C ASP A 49 -0.16 -0.84 -9.46
N PHE A 50 -0.02 -0.49 -10.74
CA PHE A 50 1.10 -0.96 -11.59
C PHE A 50 2.46 -0.41 -11.10
N VAL A 51 2.49 0.83 -10.60
CA VAL A 51 3.70 1.45 -10.04
C VAL A 51 4.05 0.76 -8.72
N VAL A 52 3.05 0.59 -7.84
CA VAL A 52 3.23 -0.10 -6.56
C VAL A 52 3.70 -1.55 -6.78
N GLN A 53 3.16 -2.24 -7.78
CA GLN A 53 3.57 -3.59 -8.18
C GLN A 53 5.06 -3.64 -8.55
N ARG A 54 5.53 -2.69 -9.37
CA ARG A 54 6.94 -2.61 -9.78
C ARG A 54 7.86 -2.33 -8.60
N ILE A 55 7.51 -1.38 -7.74
CA ILE A 55 8.31 -1.05 -6.55
C ILE A 55 8.35 -2.24 -5.58
N ALA A 56 7.23 -2.93 -5.39
CA ALA A 56 7.18 -4.13 -4.58
C ALA A 56 7.96 -5.30 -5.24
N GLY A 57 8.22 -5.29 -6.54
CA GLY A 57 8.84 -6.42 -7.25
C GLY A 57 7.88 -7.62 -7.39
N HIS A 58 6.59 -7.36 -7.53
CA HIS A 58 5.57 -8.38 -7.76
C HIS A 58 5.56 -8.82 -9.23
N LYS A 59 5.72 -10.13 -9.47
CA LYS A 59 5.74 -10.69 -10.84
C LYS A 59 4.39 -10.63 -11.54
N THR A 60 3.28 -10.72 -10.78
CA THR A 60 1.92 -10.70 -11.34
C THR A 60 1.04 -9.71 -10.57
N MET A 61 0.06 -9.15 -11.27
CA MET A 61 -0.90 -8.20 -10.68
C MET A 61 -1.72 -8.86 -9.57
N ASN A 62 -1.96 -10.18 -9.66
CA ASN A 62 -2.68 -10.94 -8.64
C ASN A 62 -2.00 -10.87 -7.25
N MET A 63 -0.67 -10.67 -7.20
CA MET A 63 0.05 -10.49 -5.93
C MET A 63 -0.23 -9.12 -5.28
N THR A 64 -0.56 -8.12 -6.09
CA THR A 64 -0.95 -6.76 -5.64
C THR A 64 -2.46 -6.68 -5.39
N ASN A 65 -3.26 -7.45 -6.14
CA ASN A 65 -4.72 -7.44 -6.05
C ASN A 65 -5.30 -7.93 -4.73
N ARG A 66 -4.51 -8.67 -3.91
CA ARG A 66 -4.91 -9.03 -2.54
C ARG A 66 -5.12 -7.83 -1.60
N TYR A 67 -4.74 -6.63 -2.04
CA TYR A 67 -4.95 -5.36 -1.32
C TYR A 67 -5.86 -4.40 -2.09
N SER A 68 -6.40 -4.84 -3.23
CA SER A 68 -7.30 -4.06 -4.09
C SER A 68 -8.74 -4.19 -3.61
N HIS A 69 -9.10 -3.45 -2.56
CA HIS A 69 -10.48 -3.01 -2.40
C HIS A 69 -10.46 -1.52 -2.64
N ALA A 70 -10.85 -1.09 -3.85
CA ALA A 70 -11.11 0.31 -4.10
C ALA A 70 -12.24 0.72 -3.16
N SER A 71 -11.96 1.67 -2.26
CA SER A 71 -13.00 2.22 -1.40
C SER A 71 -13.88 3.18 -2.22
N GLU A 72 -15.11 3.41 -1.78
CA GLU A 72 -15.99 4.42 -2.40
C GLU A 72 -15.34 5.81 -2.39
N GLU A 73 -14.52 6.09 -1.37
CA GLU A 73 -13.74 7.32 -1.23
C GLU A 73 -12.67 7.44 -2.32
N ASP A 74 -11.97 6.35 -2.66
CA ASP A 74 -10.98 6.34 -3.75
C ASP A 74 -11.63 6.68 -5.10
N ILE A 75 -12.81 6.14 -5.35
CA ILE A 75 -13.58 6.37 -6.59
C ILE A 75 -14.04 7.83 -6.67
N LYS A 76 -14.53 8.37 -5.55
CA LYS A 76 -14.97 9.77 -5.45
C LYS A 76 -13.81 10.75 -5.68
N ASN A 77 -12.66 10.50 -5.05
CA ASN A 77 -11.46 11.32 -5.22
C ASN A 77 -10.92 11.25 -6.65
N ALA A 78 -10.92 10.07 -7.27
CA ALA A 78 -10.56 9.92 -8.67
C ALA A 78 -11.49 10.73 -9.59
N LYS A 79 -12.80 10.71 -9.34
CA LYS A 79 -13.77 11.49 -10.12
C LYS A 79 -13.52 12.99 -10.02
N LEU A 80 -13.29 13.52 -8.81
CA LEU A 80 -13.00 14.94 -8.60
C LEU A 80 -11.71 15.38 -9.31
N LEU A 81 -10.67 14.55 -9.27
CA LEU A 81 -9.42 14.78 -10.00
C LEU A 81 -9.64 14.84 -11.51
N ILE A 82 -10.40 13.90 -12.06
CA ILE A 82 -10.73 13.86 -13.49
C ILE A 82 -11.52 15.10 -13.92
N GLU A 83 -12.55 15.49 -13.15
CA GLU A 83 -13.34 16.69 -13.42
C GLU A 83 -12.48 17.96 -13.43
N LYS A 84 -11.58 18.10 -12.44
CA LYS A 84 -10.63 19.20 -12.35
C LYS A 84 -9.69 19.25 -13.57
N MET A 85 -9.11 18.11 -13.96
CA MET A 85 -8.25 18.02 -15.14
C MET A 85 -8.97 18.47 -16.42
N PHE A 86 -10.23 18.07 -16.62
CA PHE A 86 -11.00 18.49 -17.79
C PHE A 86 -11.37 19.98 -17.75
N HIS A 87 -11.68 20.53 -16.58
CA HIS A 87 -11.94 21.97 -16.43
C HIS A 87 -10.69 22.82 -16.75
N GLU A 88 -9.52 22.41 -16.26
CA GLU A 88 -8.25 23.09 -16.55
C GLU A 88 -7.89 23.02 -18.03
N ALA A 89 -8.07 21.87 -18.68
CA ALA A 89 -7.83 21.70 -20.12
C ALA A 89 -8.77 22.58 -20.98
N ARG A 90 -10.03 22.75 -20.58
CA ARG A 90 -10.98 23.65 -21.28
C ARG A 90 -10.61 25.12 -21.13
N GLY A 91 -10.09 25.52 -19.97
CA GLY A 91 -9.62 26.90 -19.73
C GLY A 91 -8.37 27.30 -20.53
N GLN A 92 -7.56 26.33 -20.94
CA GLN A 92 -6.36 26.55 -21.74
C GLN A 92 -6.64 26.69 -23.25
N CYS A 93 -7.79 26.20 -23.75
CA CYS A 93 -8.17 26.29 -25.17
C CYS A 93 -8.78 27.65 -25.56
N SER A 94 -8.91 28.59 -24.61
CA SER A 94 -9.50 29.92 -24.80
C SER A 94 -8.46 31.06 -24.73
N ARG A 95 -7.17 30.77 -24.92
CA ARG A 95 -6.10 31.77 -25.10
C ARG A 95 -5.46 31.65 -26.46
#